data_AF-A0A4T0H8Y1-F1
#
_entry.id   AF-A0A4T0H8Y1-F1
#
_cell.length_a   1.000
_cell.length_b   1.000
_cell.length_c   1.000
_cell.angle_alpha   90.00
_cell.angle_beta   90.00
_cell.angle_gamma   90.00
#
_symmetry.space_group_name_H-M   'P 1'
#
loop_
_entity.id
_entity.type
_entity.pdbx_description
1 polymer ?
#
loop_
_entity_poly.entity_id
_entity_poly.type
_entity_poly.pdbx_seq_one_letter_code
_entity_poly.pdbx_strand_id
1 'polypeptide(L)'
;MDKLNLFSNLNTNKSIFNQLQAAREKFGAVDEADITTLPNDYIELENKVDALESVHKHLLKVTKVYENESYDYPVQFHNSISEQSGQLWHSFSSFANSNLKNVNIPQPTAPVPQPKTLSHALSRAAATSALEIGEIDHLGNALTKFALAHDKIGNGRLVQDNDILIGFLQPWQTTLNTSIQLAKNARSQVRNSRLWLDSCKQGLKTASPQKVEQARLEMESAEDKLVTQTETAISLMKNVLENPEPLTSLNKLVKAQISYHSASVEALNTIQGDLEDIQRSAEDDFK
;
A
#
# COMPACT_ATOMS: atom_id res chain seq x y z
N MET A 1 18.88 -41.96 15.19
CA MET A 1 17.97 -40.81 15.07
C MET A 1 17.90 -40.09 16.43
N ASP A 2 18.99 -39.49 16.94
CA ASP A 2 19.00 -38.91 18.31
C ASP A 2 19.88 -37.66 18.46
N LYS A 3 19.93 -36.79 17.45
CA LYS A 3 20.57 -35.46 17.57
C LYS A 3 19.64 -34.27 17.27
N LEU A 4 18.38 -34.51 16.87
CA LEU A 4 17.41 -33.45 16.59
C LEU A 4 16.55 -33.04 17.79
N ASN A 5 16.42 -33.86 18.84
CA ASN A 5 15.55 -33.57 19.99
C ASN A 5 16.20 -32.75 21.12
N LEU A 6 17.50 -32.45 21.03
CA LEU A 6 18.21 -31.67 22.05
C LEU A 6 18.15 -30.16 21.77
N PHE A 7 18.11 -29.76 20.48
CA PHE A 7 18.08 -28.35 20.07
C PHE A 7 16.70 -27.69 20.18
N SER A 8 15.62 -28.49 20.19
CA SER A 8 14.25 -27.99 20.41
C SER A 8 13.98 -27.65 21.88
N ASN A 9 14.52 -28.45 22.82
CA ASN A 9 14.31 -28.27 24.26
C ASN A 9 15.11 -27.11 24.89
N LEU A 10 16.20 -26.66 24.26
CA LEU A 10 16.97 -25.51 24.73
C LEU A 10 16.31 -24.17 24.36
N ASN A 11 15.55 -24.13 23.28
CA ASN A 11 14.91 -22.91 22.78
C ASN A 11 13.56 -22.65 23.47
N THR A 12 12.84 -23.71 23.87
CA THR A 12 11.60 -23.62 24.66
C THR A 12 11.88 -23.14 26.09
N ASN A 13 12.97 -23.59 26.71
CA ASN A 13 13.35 -23.17 28.07
C ASN A 13 13.73 -21.67 28.15
N LYS A 14 14.41 -21.13 27.14
CA LYS A 14 14.69 -19.67 27.05
C LYS A 14 13.42 -18.84 26.86
N SER A 15 12.46 -19.35 26.09
CA SER A 15 11.16 -18.69 25.85
C SER A 15 10.31 -18.62 27.13
N ILE A 16 10.24 -19.72 27.89
CA ILE A 16 9.47 -19.78 29.15
C ILE A 16 10.11 -18.91 30.23
N PHE A 17 11.45 -18.86 30.30
CA PHE A 17 12.15 -18.01 31.26
C PHE A 17 11.95 -16.52 30.97
N ASN A 18 12.00 -16.12 29.70
CA ASN A 18 11.71 -14.74 29.28
C ASN A 18 10.24 -14.35 29.54
N GLN A 19 9.30 -15.29 29.40
CA GLN A 19 7.89 -15.08 29.74
C GLN A 19 7.66 -14.98 31.26
N LEU A 20 8.38 -15.76 32.07
CA LEU A 20 8.35 -15.68 33.54
C LEU A 20 9.00 -14.38 34.06
N GLN A 21 10.06 -13.91 33.41
CA GLN A 21 10.68 -12.61 33.71
C GLN A 21 9.71 -11.46 33.37
N ALA A 22 9.08 -11.50 32.19
CA ALA A 22 8.07 -10.52 31.79
C ALA A 22 6.82 -10.52 32.69
N ALA A 23 6.45 -11.68 33.26
CA ALA A 23 5.41 -11.78 34.28
C ALA A 23 5.89 -11.21 35.64
N ARG A 24 7.14 -11.45 36.03
CA ARG A 24 7.74 -10.86 37.25
C ARG A 24 7.89 -9.35 37.18
N GLU A 25 8.19 -8.79 36.02
CA GLU A 25 8.23 -7.34 35.78
C GLU A 25 6.85 -6.68 35.97
N LYS A 26 5.76 -7.39 35.62
CA LYS A 26 4.39 -6.88 35.75
C LYS A 26 3.82 -6.97 37.17
N PHE A 27 4.49 -7.69 38.08
CA PHE A 27 4.02 -7.98 39.44
C PHE A 27 4.91 -7.42 40.58
N GLY A 28 5.79 -6.46 40.29
CA GLY A 28 6.30 -5.53 41.32
C GLY A 28 7.34 -6.10 42.31
N ALA A 29 8.26 -6.94 41.85
CA ALA A 29 9.34 -7.49 42.70
C ALA A 29 10.75 -7.28 42.13
N VAL A 30 10.99 -6.19 41.39
CA VAL A 30 12.32 -5.77 40.94
C VAL A 30 12.52 -4.32 41.39
N ASP A 31 13.58 -4.04 42.15
CA ASP A 31 13.94 -2.68 42.56
C ASP A 31 14.21 -1.85 41.29
N GLU A 32 13.63 -0.65 41.18
CA GLU A 32 13.82 0.26 40.04
C GLU A 32 15.31 0.56 39.73
N ALA A 33 16.17 0.49 40.76
CA ALA A 33 17.61 0.66 40.64
C ALA A 33 18.33 -0.46 39.86
N ASP A 34 17.70 -1.63 39.73
CA ASP A 34 18.26 -2.79 39.02
C ASP A 34 17.83 -2.88 37.56
N ILE A 35 16.95 -1.99 37.10
CA ILE A 35 16.49 -1.94 35.72
C ILE A 35 17.49 -1.14 34.90
N THR A 36 18.12 -1.78 33.90
CA THR A 36 18.98 -1.06 32.96
C THR A 36 18.15 -0.10 32.11
N THR A 37 18.39 1.21 32.21
CA THR A 37 17.72 2.23 31.39
C THR A 37 18.44 2.43 30.06
N LEU A 38 17.69 2.75 29.01
CA LEU A 38 18.25 3.11 27.70
C LEU A 38 18.40 4.63 27.61
N PRO A 39 19.37 5.14 26.83
CA PRO A 39 19.53 6.59 26.62
C PRO A 39 18.29 7.24 26.02
N ASN A 40 18.01 8.51 26.38
CA ASN A 40 16.85 9.25 25.85
C ASN A 40 16.86 9.33 24.31
N ASP A 41 18.01 9.58 23.71
CA ASP A 41 18.16 9.65 22.24
C ASP A 41 17.73 8.34 21.55
N TYR A 42 17.95 7.19 22.21
CA TYR A 42 17.49 5.90 21.70
C TYR A 42 15.96 5.83 21.70
N ILE A 43 15.34 6.20 22.82
CA ILE A 43 13.87 6.19 22.98
C ILE A 43 13.21 7.15 21.98
N GLU A 44 13.81 8.31 21.74
CA GLU A 44 13.31 9.25 20.71
C GLU A 44 13.35 8.65 19.31
N LEU A 45 14.43 7.92 18.96
CA LEU A 45 14.51 7.20 17.68
C LEU A 45 13.42 6.12 17.57
N GLU A 46 13.18 5.36 18.63
CA GLU A 46 12.12 4.36 18.67
C GLU A 46 10.75 4.99 18.37
N ASN A 47 10.42 6.08 19.07
CA ASN A 47 9.16 6.80 18.90
C ASN A 47 8.99 7.33 17.46
N LYS A 48 10.06 7.87 16.87
CA LYS A 48 10.04 8.35 15.47
C LYS A 48 9.81 7.20 14.48
N VAL A 49 10.44 6.04 14.69
CA VAL A 49 10.24 4.86 13.84
C VAL A 49 8.82 4.30 13.98
N ASP A 50 8.25 4.27 15.19
CA ASP A 50 6.87 3.82 15.42
C ASP A 50 5.84 4.77 14.79
N ALA A 51 6.09 6.08 14.86
CA ALA A 51 5.31 7.08 14.15
C ALA A 51 5.38 6.87 12.63
N LEU A 52 6.59 6.64 12.08
CA LEU A 52 6.78 6.38 10.66
C LEU A 52 6.07 5.10 10.18
N GLU A 53 6.11 4.03 10.98
CA GLU A 53 5.35 2.79 10.71
C GLU A 53 3.85 3.07 10.65
N SER A 54 3.34 3.85 11.61
CA SER A 54 1.92 4.23 11.66
C SER A 54 1.51 5.05 10.43
N VAL A 55 2.32 6.02 10.03
CA VAL A 55 2.12 6.78 8.78
C VAL A 55 2.04 5.84 7.57
N HIS A 56 2.94 4.86 7.48
CA HIS A 56 2.92 3.91 6.37
C HIS A 56 1.63 3.09 6.33
N LYS A 57 1.20 2.57 7.48
CA LYS A 57 -0.03 1.79 7.61
C LYS A 57 -1.29 2.60 7.31
N HIS A 58 -1.36 3.84 7.80
CA HIS A 58 -2.51 4.72 7.57
C HIS A 58 -2.73 5.02 6.09
N LEU A 59 -1.66 5.36 5.35
CA LEU A 59 -1.80 5.60 3.91
C LEU A 59 -2.17 4.31 3.16
N LEU A 60 -1.48 3.19 3.42
CA LEU A 60 -1.79 1.92 2.75
C LEU A 60 -3.24 1.46 2.97
N LYS A 61 -3.84 1.75 4.13
CA LYS A 61 -5.23 1.40 4.41
C LYS A 61 -6.19 2.00 3.37
N VAL A 62 -5.90 3.19 2.87
CA VAL A 62 -6.75 3.88 1.89
C VAL A 62 -6.27 3.59 0.48
N THR A 63 -4.98 3.75 0.22
CA THR A 63 -4.43 3.71 -1.14
C THR A 63 -4.39 2.31 -1.75
N LYS A 64 -4.48 1.24 -0.96
CA LYS A 64 -4.62 -0.12 -1.50
C LYS A 64 -5.83 -0.30 -2.39
N VAL A 65 -6.80 0.60 -2.31
CA VAL A 65 -7.94 0.64 -3.23
C VAL A 65 -7.49 0.63 -4.70
N TYR A 66 -6.37 1.28 -5.04
CA TYR A 66 -5.81 1.33 -6.39
C TYR A 66 -5.30 -0.04 -6.91
N GLU A 67 -5.19 -1.07 -6.05
CA GLU A 67 -4.91 -2.44 -6.47
C GLU A 67 -6.15 -3.12 -7.11
N ASN A 68 -7.35 -2.60 -6.82
CA ASN A 68 -8.60 -3.14 -7.33
C ASN A 68 -9.20 -2.22 -8.39
N GLU A 69 -9.07 -2.58 -9.66
CA GLU A 69 -9.64 -1.81 -10.78
C GLU A 69 -11.11 -1.41 -10.56
N SER A 70 -11.91 -2.25 -9.91
CA SER A 70 -13.36 -2.05 -9.75
C SER A 70 -13.80 -1.15 -8.57
N TYR A 71 -12.88 -0.40 -7.94
CA TYR A 71 -13.21 0.34 -6.71
C TYR A 71 -14.27 1.44 -6.84
N ASP A 72 -14.46 2.00 -8.04
CA ASP A 72 -15.49 2.99 -8.34
C ASP A 72 -16.63 2.41 -9.19
N TYR A 73 -16.60 1.09 -9.43
CA TYR A 73 -17.56 0.44 -10.31
C TYR A 73 -18.91 0.27 -9.60
N PRO A 74 -20.03 0.69 -10.20
CA PRO A 74 -21.35 0.56 -9.59
C PRO A 74 -21.72 -0.91 -9.29
N VAL A 75 -22.01 -1.21 -8.02
CA VAL A 75 -22.27 -2.57 -7.52
C VAL A 75 -23.49 -3.25 -8.14
N GLN A 76 -24.49 -2.47 -8.59
CA GLN A 76 -25.70 -3.00 -9.24
C GLN A 76 -25.40 -3.68 -10.58
N PHE A 77 -24.26 -3.35 -11.19
CA PHE A 77 -23.87 -3.91 -12.48
C PHE A 77 -23.05 -5.19 -12.35
N HIS A 78 -22.66 -5.61 -11.14
CA HIS A 78 -21.82 -6.79 -10.94
C HIS A 78 -22.49 -8.11 -11.38
N ASN A 79 -23.83 -8.18 -11.42
CA ASN A 79 -24.59 -9.39 -11.74
C ASN A 79 -25.19 -9.43 -13.16
N SER A 80 -25.21 -8.31 -13.90
CA SER A 80 -25.85 -8.22 -15.23
C SER A 80 -24.85 -8.29 -16.39
N ILE A 81 -23.54 -8.36 -16.11
CA ILE A 81 -22.48 -8.09 -17.09
C ILE A 81 -22.01 -9.32 -17.87
N SER A 82 -22.15 -10.55 -17.39
CA SER A 82 -21.53 -11.70 -18.09
C SER A 82 -22.13 -11.99 -19.46
N GLU A 83 -23.42 -11.73 -19.69
CA GLU A 83 -24.08 -11.96 -20.99
C GLU A 83 -24.25 -10.67 -21.82
N GLN A 84 -24.51 -9.51 -21.21
CA GLN A 84 -24.69 -8.25 -21.95
C GLN A 84 -23.37 -7.56 -22.36
N SER A 85 -22.26 -7.78 -21.65
CA SER A 85 -21.00 -7.07 -21.95
C SER A 85 -20.37 -7.42 -23.30
N GLY A 86 -20.57 -8.65 -23.79
CA GLY A 86 -20.04 -9.05 -25.10
C GLY A 86 -20.69 -8.27 -26.24
N GLN A 87 -22.01 -8.13 -26.22
CA GLN A 87 -22.76 -7.37 -27.23
C GLN A 87 -22.45 -5.87 -27.14
N LEU A 88 -22.41 -5.31 -25.93
CA LEU A 88 -22.09 -3.89 -25.70
C LEU A 88 -20.66 -3.55 -26.16
N TRP A 89 -19.70 -4.48 -26.00
CA TRP A 89 -18.34 -4.28 -26.48
C TRP A 89 -18.20 -4.38 -28.00
N HIS A 90 -18.90 -5.32 -28.63
CA HIS A 90 -18.94 -5.38 -30.10
C HIS A 90 -19.57 -4.11 -30.68
N SER A 91 -20.64 -3.61 -30.06
CA SER A 91 -21.26 -2.33 -30.40
C SER A 91 -20.31 -1.14 -30.23
N PHE A 92 -19.60 -1.04 -29.09
CA PHE A 92 -18.64 0.03 -28.85
C PHE A 92 -17.41 -0.04 -29.77
N SER A 93 -16.80 -1.21 -29.94
CA SER A 93 -15.64 -1.38 -30.84
C SER A 93 -16.01 -1.12 -32.29
N SER A 94 -17.18 -1.57 -32.75
CA SER A 94 -17.71 -1.23 -34.07
C SER A 94 -17.94 0.27 -34.20
N PHE A 95 -18.54 0.90 -33.18
CA PHE A 95 -18.78 2.33 -33.13
C PHE A 95 -17.49 3.16 -33.15
N ALA A 96 -16.51 2.80 -32.33
CA ALA A 96 -15.21 3.45 -32.27
C ALA A 96 -14.43 3.29 -33.58
N ASN A 97 -14.46 2.11 -34.21
CA ASN A 97 -13.90 1.90 -35.56
C ASN A 97 -14.59 2.76 -36.64
N SER A 98 -15.89 3.03 -36.47
CA SER A 98 -16.68 3.81 -37.43
C SER A 98 -16.43 5.31 -37.31
N ASN A 99 -16.27 5.79 -36.07
CA ASN A 99 -16.21 7.23 -35.76
C ASN A 99 -14.77 7.76 -35.58
N LEU A 100 -13.83 6.93 -35.14
CA LEU A 100 -12.41 7.29 -35.05
C LEU A 100 -11.69 6.82 -36.33
N LYS A 101 -11.63 7.69 -37.36
CA LYS A 101 -10.84 7.43 -38.57
C LYS A 101 -9.39 7.09 -38.17
N ASN A 102 -8.90 5.92 -38.61
CA ASN A 102 -7.55 5.34 -38.36
C ASN A 102 -7.31 4.57 -37.05
N VAL A 103 -8.33 4.21 -36.27
CA VAL A 103 -8.15 3.24 -35.17
C VAL A 103 -8.69 1.89 -35.64
N ASN A 104 -7.82 0.97 -36.03
CA ASN A 104 -8.21 -0.41 -36.35
C ASN A 104 -8.27 -1.22 -35.05
N ILE A 105 -9.39 -1.18 -34.33
CA ILE A 105 -9.59 -2.00 -33.12
C ILE A 105 -9.85 -3.43 -33.61
N PRO A 106 -8.94 -4.40 -33.34
CA PRO A 106 -9.11 -5.77 -33.80
C PRO A 106 -10.40 -6.36 -33.22
N GLN A 107 -11.25 -6.90 -34.09
CA GLN A 107 -12.48 -7.58 -33.66
C GLN A 107 -12.07 -8.85 -32.89
N PRO A 108 -12.35 -8.96 -31.57
CA PRO A 108 -11.81 -10.07 -30.80
C PRO A 108 -12.55 -11.37 -31.09
N THR A 109 -11.81 -12.44 -31.36
CA THR A 109 -12.32 -13.82 -31.48
C THR A 109 -12.62 -14.48 -30.14
N ALA A 110 -12.36 -13.78 -29.01
CA ALA A 110 -12.65 -14.17 -27.64
C ALA A 110 -13.04 -12.93 -26.81
N PRO A 111 -13.87 -13.05 -25.75
CA PRO A 111 -14.26 -11.91 -24.93
C PRO A 111 -13.03 -11.26 -24.28
N VAL A 112 -12.67 -10.06 -24.74
CA VAL A 112 -11.60 -9.26 -24.14
C VAL A 112 -12.07 -8.82 -22.74
N PRO A 113 -11.27 -9.03 -21.69
CA PRO A 113 -11.58 -8.52 -20.36
C PRO A 113 -11.83 -7.01 -20.43
N GLN A 114 -13.05 -6.61 -20.11
CA GLN A 114 -13.47 -5.22 -20.18
C GLN A 114 -13.00 -4.46 -18.94
N PRO A 115 -12.43 -3.25 -19.12
CA PRO A 115 -12.14 -2.39 -18.00
C PRO A 115 -13.39 -2.09 -17.17
N LYS A 116 -13.27 -2.28 -15.87
CA LYS A 116 -14.30 -2.09 -14.84
C LYS A 116 -14.05 -0.81 -14.07
N THR A 117 -14.15 0.32 -14.75
CA THR A 117 -14.20 1.63 -14.10
C THR A 117 -15.54 2.31 -14.34
N LEU A 118 -15.93 3.25 -13.48
CA LEU A 118 -17.15 4.04 -13.67
C LEU A 118 -17.19 4.72 -15.04
N SER A 119 -16.10 5.34 -15.48
CA SER A 119 -16.04 6.05 -16.76
C SER A 119 -16.25 5.10 -17.94
N HIS A 120 -15.69 3.90 -17.91
CA HIS A 120 -15.97 2.91 -18.95
C HIS A 120 -17.42 2.41 -18.91
N ALA A 121 -18.05 2.33 -17.72
CA ALA A 121 -19.48 2.00 -17.63
C ALA A 121 -20.36 3.08 -18.26
N LEU A 122 -20.08 4.36 -17.98
CA LEU A 122 -20.75 5.50 -18.60
C LEU A 122 -20.57 5.51 -20.12
N SER A 123 -19.35 5.25 -20.58
CA SER A 123 -19.03 5.16 -22.00
C SER A 123 -19.86 4.10 -22.72
N ARG A 124 -19.90 2.88 -22.19
CA ARG A 124 -20.69 1.77 -22.77
C ARG A 124 -22.19 2.06 -22.78
N ALA A 125 -22.73 2.63 -21.68
CA ALA A 125 -24.14 2.98 -21.61
C ALA A 125 -24.50 4.02 -22.68
N ALA A 126 -23.72 5.10 -22.79
CA ALA A 126 -23.94 6.14 -23.77
C ALA A 126 -23.80 5.64 -25.22
N ALA A 127 -22.80 4.82 -25.52
CA ALA A 127 -22.62 4.24 -26.86
C ALA A 127 -23.80 3.35 -27.27
N THR A 128 -24.35 2.60 -26.32
CA THR A 128 -25.51 1.73 -26.59
C THR A 128 -26.75 2.57 -26.87
N SER A 129 -27.01 3.59 -26.06
CA SER A 129 -28.12 4.51 -26.29
C SER A 129 -27.97 5.31 -27.59
N ALA A 130 -26.74 5.68 -27.98
CA ALA A 130 -26.48 6.35 -29.26
C ALA A 130 -26.87 5.45 -30.45
N LEU A 131 -26.59 4.14 -30.37
CA LEU A 131 -26.97 3.18 -31.41
C LEU A 131 -28.49 2.94 -31.46
N GLU A 132 -29.17 2.95 -30.31
CA GLU A 132 -30.63 2.80 -30.23
C GLU A 132 -31.37 4.00 -30.82
N ILE A 133 -30.85 5.20 -30.60
CA ILE A 133 -31.44 6.46 -31.10
C ILE A 133 -31.07 6.71 -32.57
N GLY A 134 -29.82 6.41 -32.95
CA GLY A 134 -29.26 6.67 -34.28
C GLY A 134 -28.54 8.02 -34.39
N GLU A 135 -27.44 8.06 -35.15
CA GLU A 135 -26.53 9.22 -35.25
C GLU A 135 -27.12 10.46 -35.94
N ILE A 136 -28.25 10.32 -36.64
CA ILE A 136 -28.95 11.43 -37.31
C ILE A 136 -29.60 12.35 -36.26
N ASP A 137 -29.96 11.82 -35.10
CA ASP A 137 -30.58 12.57 -34.03
C ASP A 137 -29.52 13.33 -33.21
N HIS A 138 -29.83 14.57 -32.81
CA HIS A 138 -28.94 15.41 -32.01
C HIS A 138 -28.51 14.75 -30.70
N LEU A 139 -29.43 14.04 -30.02
CA LEU A 139 -29.12 13.31 -28.80
C LEU A 139 -28.23 12.09 -29.10
N GLY A 140 -28.47 11.39 -30.21
CA GLY A 140 -27.60 10.31 -30.69
C GLY A 140 -26.15 10.78 -30.89
N ASN A 141 -25.96 11.92 -31.58
CA ASN A 141 -24.64 12.54 -31.77
C ASN A 141 -24.00 13.00 -30.44
N ALA A 142 -24.78 13.61 -29.54
CA ALA A 142 -24.29 14.00 -28.21
C ALA A 142 -23.79 12.79 -27.40
N LEU A 143 -24.57 11.70 -27.39
CA LEU A 143 -24.23 10.46 -26.69
C LEU A 143 -22.98 9.77 -27.29
N THR A 144 -22.83 9.83 -28.61
CA THR A 144 -21.63 9.40 -29.34
C THR A 144 -20.38 10.09 -28.80
N LYS A 145 -20.40 11.43 -28.74
CA LYS A 145 -19.26 12.21 -28.22
C LYS A 145 -19.01 11.94 -26.73
N PHE A 146 -20.09 11.79 -25.95
CA PHE A 146 -20.06 11.43 -24.53
C PHE A 146 -19.37 10.10 -24.27
N ALA A 147 -19.70 9.08 -25.07
CA ALA A 147 -19.09 7.78 -24.95
C ALA A 147 -17.56 7.84 -25.16
N LEU A 148 -17.10 8.56 -26.19
CA LEU A 148 -15.68 8.68 -26.52
C LEU A 148 -14.89 9.44 -25.45
N ALA A 149 -15.45 10.54 -24.92
CA ALA A 149 -14.79 11.31 -23.86
C ALA A 149 -14.63 10.47 -22.58
N HIS A 150 -15.66 9.73 -22.18
CA HIS A 150 -15.60 8.88 -21.00
C HIS A 150 -14.73 7.63 -21.18
N ASP A 151 -14.57 7.11 -22.40
CA ASP A 151 -13.57 6.08 -22.68
C ASP A 151 -12.14 6.62 -22.49
N LYS A 152 -11.84 7.82 -23.01
CA LYS A 152 -10.54 8.49 -22.80
C LYS A 152 -10.25 8.72 -21.30
N ILE A 153 -11.25 9.17 -20.53
CA ILE A 153 -11.12 9.35 -19.07
C ILE A 153 -10.90 7.99 -18.39
N GLY A 154 -11.65 6.96 -18.78
CA GLY A 154 -11.49 5.61 -18.26
C GLY A 154 -10.08 5.06 -18.48
N ASN A 155 -9.54 5.19 -19.68
CA ASN A 155 -8.18 4.79 -20.01
C ASN A 155 -7.13 5.56 -19.20
N GLY A 156 -7.30 6.88 -19.05
CA GLY A 156 -6.42 7.70 -18.21
C GLY A 156 -6.42 7.25 -16.74
N ARG A 157 -7.55 6.77 -16.24
CA ARG A 157 -7.68 6.22 -14.88
C ARG A 157 -6.90 4.91 -14.71
N LEU A 158 -6.92 4.02 -15.72
CA LEU A 158 -6.11 2.79 -15.69
C LEU A 158 -4.60 3.11 -15.62
N VAL A 159 -4.16 4.12 -16.38
CA VAL A 159 -2.78 4.59 -16.33
C VAL A 159 -2.43 5.14 -14.95
N GLN A 160 -3.28 6.00 -14.39
CA GLN A 160 -3.10 6.53 -13.03
C GLN A 160 -2.89 5.42 -12.01
N ASP A 161 -3.77 4.43 -12.00
CA ASP A 161 -3.76 3.39 -10.98
C ASP A 161 -2.52 2.51 -11.11
N ASN A 162 -2.10 2.20 -12.33
CA ASN A 162 -0.85 1.49 -12.57
C ASN A 162 0.37 2.30 -12.11
N ASP A 163 0.41 3.61 -12.40
CA ASP A 163 1.49 4.49 -11.97
C ASP A 163 1.53 4.63 -10.44
N ILE A 164 0.37 4.67 -9.77
CA ILE A 164 0.27 4.66 -8.31
C ILE A 164 0.72 3.32 -7.73
N LEU A 165 0.34 2.20 -8.36
CA LEU A 165 0.74 0.87 -7.92
C LEU A 165 2.27 0.72 -7.91
N ILE A 166 2.91 1.05 -9.02
CA ILE A 166 4.36 0.91 -9.21
C ILE A 166 5.12 2.01 -8.47
N GLY A 167 4.66 3.25 -8.59
CA GLY A 167 5.37 4.44 -8.12
C GLY A 167 5.19 4.73 -6.64
N PHE A 168 4.09 4.29 -6.03
CA PHE A 168 3.77 4.55 -4.63
C PHE A 168 3.55 3.27 -3.82
N LEU A 169 2.59 2.41 -4.18
CA LEU A 169 2.19 1.29 -3.33
C LEU A 169 3.34 0.28 -3.10
N GLN A 170 3.98 -0.18 -4.17
CA GLN A 170 5.08 -1.15 -4.09
C GLN A 170 6.28 -0.66 -3.25
N PRO A 171 6.89 0.52 -3.52
CA PRO A 171 8.01 1.00 -2.72
C PRO A 171 7.60 1.29 -1.28
N TRP A 172 6.39 1.83 -1.06
CA TRP A 172 5.88 2.11 0.27
C TRP A 172 5.67 0.83 1.11
N GLN A 173 5.11 -0.23 0.49
CA GLN A 173 5.02 -1.56 1.12
C GLN A 173 6.41 -2.16 1.37
N THR A 174 7.35 -1.97 0.43
CA THR A 174 8.73 -2.45 0.57
C THR A 174 9.40 -1.82 1.78
N THR A 175 9.37 -0.49 1.93
CA THR A 175 9.95 0.20 3.09
C THR A 175 9.32 -0.29 4.40
N LEU A 176 7.99 -0.49 4.43
CA LEU A 176 7.28 -0.99 5.61
C LEU A 176 7.68 -2.43 6.00
N ASN A 177 7.80 -3.31 5.01
CA ASN A 177 8.04 -4.75 5.23
C ASN A 177 9.53 -5.11 5.37
N THR A 178 10.43 -4.22 4.94
CA THR A 178 11.88 -4.45 4.99
C THR A 178 12.54 -3.54 6.01
N SER A 179 12.86 -2.29 5.67
CA SER A 179 13.64 -1.37 6.49
C SER A 179 13.00 -1.15 7.87
N ILE A 180 11.70 -0.89 7.93
CA ILE A 180 10.99 -0.68 9.20
C ILE A 180 10.96 -1.98 10.04
N GLN A 181 10.70 -3.14 9.42
CA GLN A 181 10.74 -4.42 10.16
C GLN A 181 12.13 -4.76 10.68
N LEU A 182 13.19 -4.48 9.91
CA LEU A 182 14.56 -4.70 10.35
C LEU A 182 14.89 -3.84 11.59
N ALA A 183 14.50 -2.56 11.59
CA ALA A 183 14.67 -1.70 12.76
C ALA A 183 13.88 -2.21 13.98
N LYS A 184 12.64 -2.66 13.79
CA LYS A 184 11.83 -3.25 14.87
C LYS A 184 12.42 -4.54 15.43
N ASN A 185 12.93 -5.41 14.56
CA ASN A 185 13.61 -6.63 14.99
C ASN A 185 14.86 -6.31 15.81
N ALA A 186 15.66 -5.33 15.37
CA ALA A 186 16.84 -4.89 16.12
C ALA A 186 16.48 -4.30 17.50
N ARG A 187 15.41 -3.50 17.60
CA ARG A 187 14.88 -3.02 18.89
C ARG A 187 14.44 -4.16 19.81
N SER A 188 13.81 -5.19 19.26
CA SER A 188 13.50 -6.40 20.05
C SER A 188 14.76 -7.09 20.56
N GLN A 189 15.86 -7.10 19.80
CA GLN A 189 17.13 -7.66 20.27
C GLN A 189 17.76 -6.81 21.38
N VAL A 190 17.67 -5.48 21.31
CA VAL A 190 18.09 -4.59 22.41
C VAL A 190 17.31 -4.90 23.68
N ARG A 191 15.99 -5.00 23.59
CA ARG A 191 15.14 -5.37 24.74
C ARG A 191 15.56 -6.73 25.33
N ASN A 192 15.81 -7.73 24.48
CA ASN A 192 16.24 -9.05 24.93
C ASN A 192 17.63 -9.02 25.59
N SER A 193 18.59 -8.27 25.04
CA SER A 193 19.93 -8.11 25.63
C SER A 193 19.88 -7.36 26.96
N ARG A 194 19.00 -6.36 27.09
CA ARG A 194 18.78 -5.64 28.36
C ARG A 194 18.25 -6.58 29.44
N LEU A 195 17.19 -7.33 29.13
CA LEU A 195 16.63 -8.35 30.04
C LEU A 195 17.67 -9.40 30.43
N TRP A 196 18.54 -9.79 29.49
CA TRP A 196 19.62 -10.73 29.76
C TRP A 196 20.67 -10.13 30.72
N LEU A 197 21.09 -8.89 30.49
CA LEU A 197 22.00 -8.18 31.39
C LEU A 197 21.42 -8.03 32.80
N ASP A 198 20.14 -7.66 32.91
CA ASP A 198 19.44 -7.54 34.20
C ASP A 198 19.43 -8.90 34.94
N SER A 199 19.20 -10.00 34.22
CA SER A 199 19.28 -11.36 34.77
C SER A 199 20.71 -11.74 35.20
N CYS A 200 21.73 -11.37 34.43
CA CYS A 200 23.13 -11.64 34.77
C CYS A 200 23.58 -10.82 36.00
N LYS A 201 23.15 -9.56 36.12
CA LYS A 201 23.38 -8.72 37.31
C LYS A 201 22.78 -9.37 38.56
N GLN A 202 21.54 -9.85 38.49
CA GLN A 202 20.91 -10.57 39.60
C GLN A 202 21.63 -11.90 39.92
N GLY A 203 22.05 -12.63 38.89
CA GLY A 203 22.83 -13.86 39.05
C GLY A 203 24.17 -13.62 39.77
N LEU A 204 24.88 -12.54 39.41
CA LEU A 204 26.13 -12.15 40.05
C LEU A 204 25.94 -11.77 41.52
N LYS A 205 24.86 -11.05 41.87
CA LYS A 205 24.54 -10.70 43.27
C LYS A 205 24.30 -11.93 44.16
N THR A 206 23.84 -13.04 43.58
CA THR A 206 23.46 -14.27 44.31
C THR A 206 24.45 -15.41 44.14
N ALA A 207 25.56 -15.20 43.40
CA ALA A 207 26.54 -16.23 43.09
C ALA A 207 27.33 -16.67 44.33
N SER A 208 27.59 -17.98 44.45
CA SER A 208 28.49 -18.51 45.48
C SER A 208 29.96 -18.17 45.15
N PRO A 209 30.87 -18.15 46.14
CA PRO A 209 32.28 -17.80 45.91
C PRO A 209 32.98 -18.61 44.80
N GLN A 210 32.57 -19.87 44.59
CA GLN A 210 33.12 -20.74 43.54
C GLN A 210 32.59 -20.41 42.13
N LYS A 211 31.46 -19.70 42.02
CA LYS A 211 30.80 -19.36 40.74
C LYS A 211 30.83 -17.86 40.43
N VAL A 212 31.30 -17.03 41.35
CA VAL A 212 31.38 -15.57 41.20
C VAL A 212 32.15 -15.17 39.95
N GLU A 213 33.28 -15.82 39.66
CA GLU A 213 34.10 -15.48 38.49
C GLU A 213 33.36 -15.80 37.18
N GLN A 214 32.68 -16.94 37.12
CA GLN A 214 31.86 -17.30 35.96
C GLN A 214 30.71 -16.31 35.78
N ALA A 215 30.00 -15.96 36.85
CA ALA A 215 28.90 -14.99 36.81
C ALA A 215 29.38 -13.59 36.37
N ARG A 216 30.63 -13.23 36.69
CA ARG A 216 31.25 -11.97 36.26
C ARG A 216 31.50 -11.95 34.75
N LEU A 217 32.07 -13.04 34.20
CA LEU A 217 32.29 -13.18 32.76
C LEU A 217 30.97 -13.20 31.97
N GLU A 218 29.93 -13.85 32.49
CA GLU A 218 28.60 -13.85 31.88
C GLU A 218 27.97 -12.44 31.86
N MET A 219 28.19 -11.65 32.91
CA MET A 219 27.71 -10.26 33.00
C MET A 219 28.46 -9.35 32.02
N GLU A 220 29.79 -9.44 31.94
CA GLU A 220 30.60 -8.69 30.96
C GLU A 220 30.18 -9.02 29.52
N SER A 221 29.97 -10.30 29.21
CA SER A 221 29.45 -10.71 27.89
C SER A 221 28.05 -10.15 27.59
N ALA A 222 27.21 -9.97 28.61
CA ALA A 222 25.89 -9.36 28.47
C ALA A 222 25.96 -7.86 28.22
N GLU A 223 26.91 -7.15 28.84
CA GLU A 223 27.16 -5.73 28.59
C GLU A 223 27.63 -5.50 27.15
N ASP A 224 28.64 -6.23 26.68
CA ASP A 224 29.14 -6.15 25.31
C ASP A 224 28.04 -6.38 24.27
N LYS A 225 27.19 -7.38 24.53
CA LYS A 225 26.07 -7.70 23.64
C LYS A 225 25.02 -6.57 23.65
N LEU A 226 24.71 -5.98 24.80
CA LEU A 226 23.78 -4.86 24.88
C LEU A 226 24.31 -3.66 24.08
N VAL A 227 25.59 -3.32 24.21
CA VAL A 227 26.24 -2.25 23.45
C VAL A 227 26.11 -2.52 21.95
N THR A 228 26.55 -3.71 21.50
CA THR A 228 26.51 -4.10 20.07
C THR A 228 25.10 -4.05 19.48
N GLN A 229 24.09 -4.58 20.20
CA GLN A 229 22.71 -4.56 19.72
C GLN A 229 22.14 -3.14 19.69
N THR A 230 22.51 -2.29 20.65
CA THR A 230 22.06 -0.90 20.72
C THR A 230 22.62 -0.08 19.57
N GLU A 231 23.92 -0.21 19.28
CA GLU A 231 24.57 0.43 18.11
C GLU A 231 23.92 0.00 16.79
N THR A 232 23.68 -1.30 16.64
CA THR A 232 23.02 -1.87 15.44
C THR A 232 21.60 -1.30 15.29
N ALA A 233 20.82 -1.27 16.37
CA ALA A 233 19.47 -0.73 16.35
C ALA A 233 19.46 0.77 16.03
N ILE A 234 20.36 1.57 16.61
CA ILE A 234 20.49 3.01 16.31
C ILE A 234 20.79 3.22 14.82
N SER A 235 21.74 2.47 14.27
CA SER A 235 22.10 2.55 12.85
C SER A 235 20.89 2.26 11.95
N LEU A 236 20.17 1.17 12.21
CA LEU A 236 18.98 0.80 11.44
C LEU A 236 17.83 1.81 11.57
N MET A 237 17.58 2.33 12.78
CA MET A 237 16.55 3.35 12.98
C MET A 237 16.88 4.65 12.25
N LYS A 238 18.14 5.10 12.28
CA LYS A 238 18.58 6.28 11.52
C LYS A 238 18.44 6.07 10.01
N ASN A 239 18.89 4.92 9.50
CA ASN A 239 18.75 4.57 8.08
C ASN A 239 17.28 4.58 7.62
N VAL A 240 16.35 4.13 8.47
CA VAL A 240 14.91 4.17 8.19
C VAL A 240 14.40 5.61 8.13
N LEU A 241 14.79 6.46 9.08
CA LEU A 241 14.31 7.84 9.18
C LEU A 241 14.92 8.77 8.12
N GLU A 242 16.13 8.48 7.67
CA GLU A 242 16.86 9.26 6.66
C GLU A 242 16.60 8.76 5.23
N ASN A 243 15.84 7.67 5.06
CA ASN A 243 15.49 7.14 3.75
C ASN A 243 14.60 8.12 2.96
N PRO A 244 15.02 8.63 1.79
CA PRO A 244 14.23 9.56 0.98
C PRO A 244 13.11 8.87 0.17
N GLU A 245 13.06 7.54 0.15
CA GLU A 245 12.11 6.76 -0.67
C GLU A 245 10.64 7.13 -0.39
N PRO A 246 10.15 7.25 0.87
CA PRO A 246 8.77 7.64 1.13
C PRO A 246 8.39 9.00 0.52
N LEU A 247 9.30 9.98 0.57
CA LEU A 247 9.05 11.29 -0.06
C LEU A 247 8.99 11.17 -1.58
N THR A 248 9.85 10.34 -2.17
CA THR A 248 9.85 10.05 -3.60
C THR A 248 8.55 9.35 -4.02
N SER A 249 8.08 8.37 -3.25
CA SER A 249 6.81 7.68 -3.47
C SER A 249 5.63 8.65 -3.41
N LEU A 250 5.56 9.53 -2.41
CA LEU A 250 4.51 10.54 -2.30
C LEU A 250 4.49 11.49 -3.50
N ASN A 251 5.67 11.91 -3.99
CA ASN A 251 5.76 12.74 -5.18
C ASN A 251 5.22 12.01 -6.43
N LYS A 252 5.51 10.71 -6.56
CA LYS A 252 4.99 9.88 -7.67
C LYS A 252 3.47 9.72 -7.60
N LEU A 253 2.89 9.53 -6.40
CA LEU A 253 1.44 9.51 -6.20
C LEU A 253 0.79 10.79 -6.71
N VAL A 254 1.30 11.95 -6.29
CA VAL A 254 0.77 13.26 -6.73
C VAL A 254 0.92 13.45 -8.24
N LYS A 255 2.07 13.06 -8.83
CA LYS A 255 2.29 13.15 -10.29
C LYS A 255 1.29 12.32 -11.09
N ALA A 256 1.02 11.08 -10.66
CA ALA A 256 0.04 10.22 -11.32
C ALA A 256 -1.36 10.86 -11.31
N GLN A 257 -1.76 11.43 -10.17
CA GLN A 257 -3.03 12.13 -10.01
C GLN A 257 -3.12 13.40 -10.88
N ILE A 258 -2.06 14.22 -10.92
CA ILE A 258 -2.00 15.42 -11.77
C ILE A 258 -2.17 15.05 -13.23
N SER A 259 -1.47 14.01 -13.70
CA SER A 259 -1.54 13.54 -15.09
C SER A 259 -2.97 13.16 -15.46
N TYR A 260 -3.62 12.34 -14.61
CA TYR A 260 -5.00 11.90 -14.81
C TYR A 260 -6.00 13.05 -14.79
N HIS A 261 -5.95 13.92 -13.78
CA HIS A 261 -6.90 15.01 -13.65
C HIS A 261 -6.73 16.02 -14.80
N SER A 262 -5.51 16.29 -15.25
CA SER A 262 -5.26 17.18 -16.40
C SER A 262 -5.85 16.60 -17.69
N ALA A 263 -5.60 15.31 -17.96
CA ALA A 263 -6.17 14.62 -19.13
C ALA A 263 -7.70 14.56 -19.08
N SER A 264 -8.27 14.42 -17.88
CA SER A 264 -9.73 14.42 -17.67
C SER A 264 -10.34 15.79 -17.93
N VAL A 265 -9.70 16.87 -17.46
CA VAL A 265 -10.15 18.25 -17.73
C VAL A 265 -10.11 18.54 -19.23
N GLU A 266 -9.04 18.13 -19.92
CA GLU A 266 -8.96 18.28 -21.37
C GLU A 266 -10.12 17.56 -22.08
N ALA A 267 -10.37 16.29 -21.75
CA ALA A 267 -11.46 15.52 -22.33
C ALA A 267 -12.84 16.14 -22.07
N LEU A 268 -13.09 16.60 -20.84
CA LEU A 268 -14.36 17.22 -20.43
C LEU A 268 -14.58 18.59 -21.09
N ASN A 269 -13.54 19.41 -21.21
CA ASN A 269 -13.65 20.70 -21.89
C ASN A 269 -13.95 20.53 -23.38
N THR A 270 -13.31 19.56 -24.05
CA THR A 270 -13.59 19.26 -25.47
C THR A 270 -15.05 18.88 -25.66
N ILE A 271 -15.55 17.91 -24.90
CA ILE A 271 -16.94 17.47 -25.04
C ILE A 271 -17.95 18.55 -24.62
N GLN A 272 -17.66 19.37 -23.61
CA GLN A 272 -18.57 20.43 -23.22
C GLN A 272 -18.84 21.37 -24.40
N GLY A 273 -17.79 21.84 -25.09
CA GLY A 273 -17.96 22.69 -26.27
C GLY A 273 -18.72 21.99 -27.38
N ASP A 274 -18.41 20.72 -27.63
CA ASP A 274 -19.13 19.90 -28.61
C ASP A 274 -20.63 19.79 -28.30
N LEU A 275 -21.01 19.63 -27.03
CA LEU A 275 -22.40 19.52 -26.60
C LEU A 275 -23.14 20.85 -26.65
N GLU A 276 -22.47 21.96 -26.34
CA GLU A 276 -23.04 23.31 -26.49
C GLU A 276 -23.40 23.61 -27.96
N ASP A 277 -22.55 23.19 -28.90
CA ASP A 277 -22.82 23.37 -30.33
C ASP A 277 -23.96 22.47 -30.81
N ILE A 278 -24.02 21.21 -30.37
CA ILE A 278 -25.14 20.30 -30.69
C ILE A 278 -26.44 20.82 -30.09
N GLN A 279 -26.41 21.31 -28.84
CA GLN A 279 -27.58 21.87 -28.18
C GLN A 279 -28.13 23.07 -28.97
N ARG A 280 -27.26 24.01 -29.39
CA ARG A 280 -27.68 25.16 -30.20
C ARG A 280 -28.32 24.72 -31.52
N SER A 281 -27.74 23.74 -32.21
CA SER A 281 -28.31 23.21 -33.46
C SER A 281 -29.69 22.59 -33.23
N ALA A 282 -29.87 21.83 -32.15
CA ALA A 282 -31.16 21.24 -31.80
C ALA A 282 -32.21 22.30 -31.46
N GLU A 283 -31.82 23.37 -30.75
CA GLU A 283 -32.70 24.50 -30.44
C GLU A 283 -33.11 25.30 -31.68
N ASP A 284 -32.23 25.40 -32.68
CA ASP A 284 -32.53 26.09 -33.93
C ASP A 284 -33.43 25.27 -34.86
N ASP A 285 -33.23 23.95 -34.93
CA ASP A 285 -34.10 23.05 -35.71
C ASP A 285 -35.52 22.93 -35.13
N PHE A 286 -35.70 23.21 -33.83
CA PHE A 286 -37.00 23.18 -33.17
C PHE A 286 -37.87 24.43 -33.46
N LYS A 287 -37.25 25.55 -33.84
CA LYS A 287 -37.92 26.83 -34.08
C LYS A 287 -38.57 26.91 -35.46
#